data_AF-A0A9D6X1I6-F1
#
_entry.id   AF-A0A9D6X1I6-F1
#
_cell.length_a   1.000
_cell.length_b   1.000
_cell.length_c   1.000
_cell.angle_alpha   90.00
_cell.angle_beta   90.00
_cell.angle_gamma   90.00
#
_symmetry.space_group_name_H-M   'P 1'
#
loop_
_entity.id
_entity.type
_entity.pdbx_description
1 polymer ?
#
loop_
_entity_poly.entity_id
_entity_poly.type
_entity_poly.pdbx_seq_one_letter_code
_entity_poly.pdbx_strand_id
1 'polypeptide(L)'
;MKIQVDDKGKYFTDRVEKASLPVIANIGGARVRGVVHLALDNRLKDEMNNGERFIAITAAQVWNENQDRLLFESDLLVVNKAQIIWIFPAPDESRKD
;
A
#
# COMPACT_ATOMS: atom_id res chain seq x y z
N MET A 1 19.79 -16.80 3.12
CA MET A 1 19.64 -16.39 4.52
C MET A 1 21.04 -16.31 5.13
N LYS A 2 21.60 -15.11 5.34
CA LYS A 2 22.93 -14.93 5.94
C LYS A 2 22.73 -14.35 7.33
N ILE A 3 22.90 -15.18 8.36
CA ILE A 3 22.94 -14.71 9.75
C ILE A 3 24.39 -14.28 9.98
N GLN A 4 24.63 -12.99 10.17
CA GLN A 4 25.93 -12.50 10.63
C GLN A 4 25.90 -12.46 12.17
N VAL A 5 26.83 -13.17 12.78
CA VAL A 5 26.99 -13.29 14.23
C VAL A 5 28.27 -12.54 14.60
N ASP A 6 28.17 -11.61 15.55
CA ASP A 6 29.35 -10.98 16.14
C ASP A 6 29.95 -11.84 17.26
N ASP A 7 31.16 -11.47 17.71
CA ASP A 7 31.94 -12.18 18.73
C ASP A 7 31.29 -12.19 20.14
N LYS A 8 30.10 -11.57 20.31
CA LYS A 8 29.32 -11.52 21.55
C LYS A 8 27.97 -12.24 21.46
N GLY A 9 27.73 -12.98 20.38
CA GLY A 9 26.52 -13.78 20.21
C GLY A 9 25.25 -12.95 20.02
N LYS A 10 25.36 -11.69 19.59
CA LYS A 10 24.19 -10.85 19.31
C LYS A 10 23.66 -11.16 17.91
N TYR A 11 22.47 -11.75 17.85
CA TYR A 11 21.77 -12.00 16.60
C TYR A 11 21.18 -10.70 16.06
N PHE A 12 21.66 -10.25 14.90
CA PHE A 12 20.99 -9.20 14.13
C PHE A 12 20.11 -9.88 13.08
N THR A 13 18.80 -9.86 13.30
CA THR A 13 17.84 -10.16 12.24
C THR A 13 17.59 -8.87 11.49
N ASP A 14 17.75 -8.87 10.15
CA ASP A 14 17.32 -7.73 9.33
C ASP A 14 15.82 -7.52 9.54
N ARG A 15 15.48 -6.54 10.38
CA ARG A 15 14.10 -6.13 10.63
C ARG A 15 13.66 -5.33 9.42
N VAL A 16 12.93 -5.97 8.51
CA VAL A 16 12.32 -5.27 7.37
C VAL A 16 11.22 -4.35 7.91
N GLU A 17 11.52 -3.07 8.04
CA GLU A 17 10.52 -2.04 8.34
C GLU A 17 9.58 -1.89 7.13
N LYS A 18 8.28 -1.71 7.39
CA LYS A 18 7.28 -1.46 6.35
C LYS A 18 6.86 0.00 6.38
N ALA A 19 7.00 0.70 5.26
CA ALA A 19 6.50 2.06 5.10
C ALA A 19 5.01 2.01 4.77
N SER A 20 4.19 2.66 5.61
CA SER A 20 2.76 2.85 5.33
C SER A 20 2.57 4.05 4.42
N LEU A 21 1.98 3.83 3.24
CA LEU A 21 1.75 4.85 2.23
C LEU A 21 0.24 5.03 2.00
N PRO A 22 -0.35 6.16 2.41
CA PRO A 22 -1.71 6.52 2.02
C PRO A 22 -1.81 6.65 0.49
N VAL A 23 -2.85 6.07 -0.11
CA VAL A 23 -3.04 6.03 -1.56
C VAL A 23 -4.47 6.33 -1.97
N ILE A 24 -4.62 6.80 -3.20
CA ILE A 24 -5.87 6.87 -3.93
C ILE A 24 -5.72 6.04 -5.20
N ALA A 25 -6.67 5.14 -5.46
CA ALA A 25 -6.68 4.26 -6.63
C ALA A 25 -8.03 4.31 -7.37
N ASN A 26 -8.00 4.07 -8.67
CA ASN A 26 -9.21 3.71 -9.43
C ASN A 26 -9.20 2.23 -9.74
N ILE A 27 -10.27 1.56 -9.33
CA ILE A 27 -10.41 0.11 -9.42
C ILE A 27 -11.76 -0.17 -10.07
N GLY A 28 -11.74 -0.56 -11.34
CA GLY A 28 -12.96 -0.84 -12.10
C GLY A 28 -13.99 0.30 -12.09
N GLY A 29 -13.53 1.56 -12.17
CA GLY A 29 -14.39 2.76 -12.15
C GLY A 29 -14.59 3.37 -10.77
N ALA A 30 -14.58 2.56 -9.70
CA ALA A 30 -14.69 3.04 -8.32
C ALA A 30 -13.41 3.74 -7.85
N ARG A 31 -13.54 4.73 -6.96
CA ARG A 31 -12.38 5.36 -6.29
C ARG A 31 -12.18 4.74 -4.93
N VAL A 32 -10.98 4.22 -4.68
CA VAL A 32 -10.59 3.65 -3.40
C VAL A 32 -9.56 4.54 -2.73
N ARG A 33 -9.78 4.86 -1.45
CA ARG A 33 -8.80 5.47 -0.55
C ARG A 33 -8.37 4.43 0.47
N GLY A 34 -7.12 4.44 0.89
CA GLY A 34 -6.63 3.54 1.93
C GLY A 34 -5.12 3.61 2.07
N VAL A 35 -4.52 2.56 2.63
CA VAL A 35 -3.08 2.50 2.90
C VAL A 35 -2.47 1.26 2.26
N VAL A 36 -1.37 1.44 1.54
CA VAL A 36 -0.53 0.34 1.05
C VAL A 36 0.70 0.25 1.93
N HIS A 37 1.11 -0.96 2.28
CA HIS A 37 2.33 -1.18 3.06
C HIS A 37 3.45 -1.67 2.13
N LEU A 38 4.46 -0.83 1.94
CA LEU A 38 5.63 -1.12 1.11
C LEU A 38 6.77 -1.62 2.00
N ALA A 39 7.62 -2.51 1.49
CA ALA A 39 8.89 -2.78 2.14
C ALA A 39 9.74 -1.49 2.17
N LEU A 40 10.63 -1.36 3.16
CA LEU A 40 11.58 -0.24 3.24
C LEU A 40 12.30 -0.06 1.89
N ASP A 41 12.41 1.19 1.44
CA ASP A 41 12.96 1.60 0.15
C ASP A 41 12.23 1.10 -1.12
N ASN A 42 11.16 0.32 -0.99
CA ASN A 42 10.37 -0.11 -2.15
C ASN A 42 9.45 1.02 -2.63
N ARG A 43 9.42 1.28 -3.93
CA ARG A 43 8.54 2.30 -4.50
C ARG A 43 7.18 1.69 -4.81
N LEU A 44 6.13 2.52 -4.77
CA LEU A 44 4.80 2.11 -5.23
C LEU A 44 4.82 1.53 -6.66
N LYS A 45 5.63 2.12 -7.54
CA LYS A 45 5.84 1.59 -8.91
C LYS A 45 6.39 0.16 -8.89
N ASP A 46 7.36 -0.11 -8.02
CA ASP A 46 8.05 -1.41 -7.98
C ASP A 46 7.12 -2.47 -7.39
N GLU A 47 6.36 -2.11 -6.36
CA GLU A 47 5.29 -2.95 -5.81
C GLU A 47 4.21 -3.28 -6.85
N MET A 48 3.79 -2.30 -7.65
CA MET A 48 2.80 -2.51 -8.70
C MET A 48 3.29 -3.38 -9.86
N ASN A 49 4.60 -3.37 -10.14
CA ASN A 49 5.21 -4.13 -11.24
C ASN A 49 5.83 -5.46 -10.79
N ASN A 50 5.73 -5.83 -9.51
CA ASN A 50 6.19 -7.14 -9.06
C ASN A 50 5.30 -8.27 -9.64
N GLY A 51 5.75 -9.52 -9.51
CA GLY A 51 5.03 -10.68 -10.06
C GLY A 51 3.73 -11.06 -9.32
N GLU A 52 3.41 -10.41 -8.20
CA GLU A 52 2.19 -10.70 -7.44
C GLU A 52 0.98 -10.08 -8.11
N ARG A 53 -0.07 -10.88 -8.29
CA ARG A 53 -1.30 -10.44 -8.99
C ARG A 53 -2.19 -9.52 -8.16
N PHE A 54 -2.05 -9.55 -6.85
CA PHE A 54 -2.92 -8.83 -5.93
C PHE A 54 -2.10 -7.85 -5.08
N ILE A 55 -2.74 -6.76 -4.67
CA ILE A 55 -2.20 -5.81 -3.71
C ILE A 55 -3.19 -5.65 -2.56
N ALA A 56 -2.65 -5.51 -1.34
CA ALA A 56 -3.44 -5.23 -0.15
C ALA A 56 -3.55 -3.71 0.07
N ILE A 57 -4.78 -3.24 0.27
CA ILE A 57 -5.08 -1.88 0.71
C ILE A 57 -5.78 -2.00 2.07
N THR A 58 -5.19 -1.46 3.13
CA THR A 58 -5.76 -1.43 4.47
C THR A 58 -6.53 -0.13 4.71
N ALA A 59 -7.44 -0.14 5.69
CA ALA A 59 -8.34 0.99 5.99
C ALA A 59 -9.02 1.54 4.72
N ALA A 60 -9.52 0.62 3.89
CA ALA A 60 -10.01 0.91 2.57
C ALA A 60 -11.42 1.52 2.63
N GLN A 61 -11.60 2.64 1.96
CA GLN A 61 -12.88 3.29 1.71
C GLN A 61 -13.14 3.29 0.21
N VAL A 62 -14.25 2.68 -0.22
CA VAL A 62 -14.60 2.60 -1.64
C VAL A 62 -15.79 3.49 -1.94
N TRP A 63 -15.54 4.44 -2.83
CA TRP A 63 -16.48 5.45 -3.28
C TRP A 63 -16.97 5.09 -4.68
N ASN A 64 -18.20 5.47 -5.00
CA ASN A 64 -18.69 5.37 -6.36
C ASN A 64 -17.88 6.27 -7.32
N GLU A 65 -18.15 6.13 -8.62
CA GLU A 65 -17.40 6.83 -9.68
C GLU A 65 -17.44 8.36 -9.52
N ASN A 66 -18.57 8.91 -9.06
CA ASN A 66 -18.78 10.34 -8.84
C ASN A 66 -18.18 10.85 -7.51
N GLN A 67 -17.73 9.97 -6.62
CA GLN A 67 -17.19 10.27 -5.28
C GLN A 67 -18.16 10.99 -4.33
N ASP A 68 -19.46 10.93 -4.60
CA ASP A 68 -20.48 11.51 -3.74
C ASP A 68 -21.06 10.48 -2.76
N ARG A 69 -20.76 9.19 -2.94
CA ARG A 69 -21.27 8.12 -2.08
C ARG A 69 -20.19 7.09 -1.73
N LEU A 70 -20.00 6.89 -0.44
CA LEU A 70 -19.27 5.76 0.12
C LEU A 70 -20.11 4.48 -0.06
N LEU A 71 -19.56 3.49 -0.76
CA LEU A 71 -20.22 2.22 -1.04
C LEU A 71 -19.90 1.17 0.03
N PHE A 72 -18.65 1.09 0.45
CA PHE A 72 -18.20 0.15 1.48
C PHE A 72 -16.89 0.59 2.14
N GLU A 73 -16.67 0.11 3.36
CA GLU A 73 -15.42 0.23 4.10
C GLU A 73 -14.92 -1.16 4.50
N SER A 74 -13.61 -1.32 4.58
CA SER A 74 -13.00 -2.57 5.01
C SER A 74 -11.61 -2.34 5.62
N ASP A 75 -11.29 -3.09 6.68
CA ASP A 75 -9.95 -3.08 7.26
C ASP A 75 -8.89 -3.60 6.28
N LEU A 76 -9.28 -4.50 5.36
CA LEU A 76 -8.42 -5.08 4.32
C LEU A 76 -9.20 -5.31 3.03
N LEU A 77 -8.80 -4.61 1.98
CA LEU A 77 -9.23 -4.86 0.60
C LEU A 77 -8.08 -5.44 -0.20
N VAL A 78 -8.27 -6.64 -0.77
CA VAL A 78 -7.31 -7.28 -1.69
C VAL A 78 -7.76 -7.05 -3.12
N VAL A 79 -6.94 -6.34 -3.89
CA VAL A 79 -7.29 -5.86 -5.23
C VAL A 79 -6.43 -6.56 -6.27
N ASN A 80 -7.05 -7.06 -7.34
CA ASN A 80 -6.30 -7.55 -8.50
C ASN A 80 -5.66 -6.37 -9.23
N LYS A 81 -4.32 -6.37 -9.39
CA LYS A 81 -3.57 -5.27 -10.02
C LYS A 81 -4.02 -5.01 -11.46
N ALA A 82 -4.53 -6.03 -12.17
CA ALA A 82 -5.06 -5.88 -13.51
C ALA A 82 -6.36 -5.05 -13.60
N GLN A 83 -7.02 -4.77 -12.47
CA GLN A 83 -8.22 -3.92 -12.40
C GLN A 83 -7.90 -2.49 -11.95
N ILE A 84 -6.63 -2.21 -11.59
CA ILE A 84 -6.19 -0.89 -11.16
C ILE A 84 -5.84 -0.08 -12.41
N ILE A 85 -6.65 0.94 -12.71
CA ILE A 85 -6.40 1.82 -13.87
C ILE A 85 -5.29 2.82 -13.53
N TRP A 86 -5.31 3.36 -12.32
CA TRP A 86 -4.26 4.21 -11.77
C TRP A 86 -4.25 4.13 -10.25
N ILE A 87 -3.09 4.42 -9.66
CA ILE A 87 -2.88 4.52 -8.21
C ILE A 87 -1.80 5.57 -7.95
N PHE A 88 -1.99 6.41 -6.94
CA PHE A 88 -1.00 7.41 -6.55
C PHE A 88 -1.04 7.68 -5.03
N PRO A 89 0.07 8.16 -4.44
CA PRO A 89 0.09 8.57 -3.04
C PRO A 89 -0.95 9.67 -2.77
N ALA A 90 -1.73 9.53 -1.70
CA ALA A 90 -2.66 10.58 -1.31
C ALA A 90 -1.89 11.87 -0.93
N PRO A 91 -2.46 13.06 -1.16
CA PRO A 91 -1.86 14.31 -0.70
C PRO A 91 -1.63 14.26 0.82
N ASP A 92 -0.49 14.79 1.25
CA ASP A 92 -0.18 14.92 2.67
C ASP A 92 -1.10 16.00 3.28
N GLU A 93 -2.14 15.60 4.00
CA GLU A 93 -3.05 16.56 4.66
C GLU A 93 -2.35 17.38 5.78
N SER A 94 -1.11 17.02 6.11
CA SER A 94 -0.26 17.71 7.08
C SER A 94 0.33 19.04 6.58
N ARG A 95 0.25 19.34 5.27
CA ARG A 95 0.69 20.63 4.72
C ARG A 95 -0.49 21.59 4.57
N LYS A 96 -0.89 22.21 5.69
CA LYS A 96 -1.59 23.49 5.65
C LYS A 96 -0.53 24.58 5.48
N ASP A 97 -0.57 25.28 4.35
CA ASP A 97 0.21 26.52 4.12
C ASP A 97 -0.20 27.65 5.09
#